data_AF-A0A938B937-F1
#
_entry.id   AF-A0A938B937-F1
#
_cell.length_a   1.000
_cell.length_b   1.000
_cell.length_c   1.000
_cell.angle_alpha   90.00
_cell.angle_beta   90.00
_cell.angle_gamma   90.00
#
_symmetry.space_group_name_H-M   'P 1'
#
loop_
_entity.id
_entity.type
_entity.pdbx_description
1 polymer ?
#
loop_
_entity_poly.entity_id
_entity_poly.type
_entity_poly.pdbx_seq_one_letter_code
_entity_poly.pdbx_strand_id
1 'polypeptide(L)' 'MKAKNHTITLDEIKRKMQERVGLTKDEMEIAAQAGLIRRDQFPYWIAETQARLKRAEEDFEVGRTTRVKNVEEFSDYIEG' A
#
# COMPACT_ATOMS: atom_id res chain seq x y z
N MET A 1 -35.20 5.94 -0.54
CA MET A 1 -33.91 5.30 -0.90
C MET A 1 -33.22 4.90 0.39
N LYS A 2 -33.11 3.60 0.70
CA LYS A 2 -32.37 3.14 1.88
C LYS A 2 -30.88 3.10 1.52
N ALA A 3 -30.08 3.97 2.14
CA ALA A 3 -28.64 3.85 2.09
C ALA A 3 -28.29 2.46 2.62
N LYS A 4 -27.63 1.63 1.80
CA LYS A 4 -27.04 0.38 2.29
C LYS A 4 -25.95 0.83 3.25
N ASN A 5 -26.17 0.67 4.56
CA ASN A 5 -25.10 0.74 5.54
C ASN A 5 -24.14 -0.41 5.21
N HIS A 6 -23.18 -0.14 4.34
CA HIS A 6 -22.15 -1.08 3.94
C HIS A 6 -21.26 -1.25 5.17
N THR A 7 -21.55 -2.29 5.94
CA THR A 7 -20.72 -2.65 7.09
C THR A 7 -19.45 -3.22 6.50
N ILE A 8 -18.37 -2.44 6.54
CA ILE A 8 -17.06 -2.86 6.05
C ILE A 8 -16.66 -4.10 6.86
N THR A 9 -16.47 -5.22 6.17
CA THR A 9 -16.08 -6.48 6.80
C THR A 9 -14.56 -6.62 6.87
N LEU A 10 -14.07 -7.38 7.84
CA LEU A 10 -12.63 -7.68 7.93
C LEU A 10 -12.12 -8.43 6.69
N ASP A 11 -12.97 -9.23 6.04
CA ASP A 11 -12.62 -9.94 4.82
C ASP A 11 -12.48 -9.01 3.62
N GLU A 12 -13.31 -7.97 3.52
CA GLU A 12 -13.14 -6.91 2.51
C GLU A 12 -11.82 -6.16 2.71
N ILE A 13 -11.46 -5.84 3.95
CA ILE A 13 -10.18 -5.20 4.28
C ILE A 13 -9.01 -6.10 3.86
N LYS A 14 -9.05 -7.39 4.21
CA LYS A 14 -8.01 -8.36 3.80
C LYS A 14 -7.89 -8.45 2.28
N ARG A 15 -9.01 -8.49 1.55
CA ARG A 15 -9.01 -8.48 0.08
C ARG A 15 -8.34 -7.21 -0.45
N LYS A 16 -8.67 -6.03 0.08
CA LYS A 16 -8.04 -4.77 -0.33
C LYS A 16 -6.53 -4.74 -0.07
N MET A 17 -6.09 -5.33 1.05
CA MET A 17 -4.66 -5.48 1.37
C MET A 17 -3.96 -6.39 0.37
N GLN A 18 -4.59 -7.50 -0.04
CA GLN A 18 -4.07 -8.41 -1.08
C GLN A 18 -3.98 -7.74 -2.44
N GLU A 19 -5.00 -6.95 -2.81
CA GLU A 19 -5.06 -6.24 -4.09
C GLU A 19 -4.20 -4.96 -4.13
N ARG A 20 -3.57 -4.59 -3.01
CA ARG A 20 -2.78 -3.36 -2.85
C ARG A 20 -3.53 -2.09 -3.33
N VAL A 21 -4.84 -2.00 -3.08
CA VAL A 21 -5.64 -0.82 -3.47
C VAL A 21 -5.60 0.31 -2.44
N GLY A 22 -5.09 0.01 -1.25
CA GLY A 22 -5.07 0.91 -0.11
C GLY A 22 -6.35 0.89 0.72
N LEU A 23 -6.22 1.39 1.94
CA LEU A 23 -7.25 1.42 2.97
C LEU A 23 -7.62 2.85 3.33
N THR A 24 -8.89 3.08 3.66
CA THR A 24 -9.36 4.31 4.29
C THR A 24 -8.92 4.37 5.74
N LYS A 25 -9.04 5.54 6.38
CA LYS A 25 -8.73 5.68 7.82
C LYS A 25 -9.54 4.71 8.69
N ASP A 26 -10.83 4.57 8.41
CA ASP A 26 -11.71 3.69 9.19
C ASP A 26 -11.36 2.21 8.98
N GLU A 27 -11.05 1.82 7.74
CA GLU A 27 -10.57 0.47 7.42
C GLU A 27 -9.23 0.17 8.11
N MET A 28 -8.32 1.13 8.18
CA MET A 28 -7.04 0.99 8.88
C MET A 28 -7.23 0.87 10.40
N GLU A 29 -8.17 1.60 11.00
CA GLU A 29 -8.50 1.43 12.43
C GLU A 29 -9.12 0.05 12.71
N ILE A 30 -10.03 -0.43 11.86
CA ILE A 30 -10.59 -1.79 11.98
C ILE A 30 -9.47 -2.83 11.83
N ALA A 31 -8.57 -2.67 10.85
CA ALA A 31 -7.43 -3.56 10.64
C ALA A 31 -6.47 -3.56 11.84
N ALA A 32 -6.23 -2.40 12.45
CA ALA A 32 -5.40 -2.28 13.65
C ALA A 32 -6.05 -2.92 14.87
N GLN A 33 -7.36 -2.74 15.06
CA GLN A 33 -8.12 -3.40 16.13
C GLN A 33 -8.10 -4.92 15.96
N ALA A 34 -8.15 -5.41 14.72
CA ALA A 34 -8.05 -6.83 14.39
C ALA A 34 -6.61 -7.39 14.44
N GLY A 35 -5.60 -6.55 14.71
CA GLY A 35 -4.20 -6.96 14.78
C GLY A 35 -3.54 -7.28 13.44
N LEU A 36 -4.16 -6.89 12.32
CA LEU A 36 -3.59 -7.10 10.97
C LEU A 36 -2.44 -6.14 10.68
N ILE A 37 -2.53 -4.92 11.19
CA ILE A 37 -1.54 -3.86 11.02
C ILE A 37 -1.32 -3.14 12.34
N ARG A 38 -0.22 -2.42 12.47
CA ARG A 38 -0.02 -1.48 13.57
C ARG A 38 -0.31 -0.05 13.11
N ARG A 39 -0.63 0.84 14.05
CA ARG A 39 -0.97 2.25 13.74
C ARG A 39 0.20 3.04 13.14
N ASP A 40 1.44 2.71 13.52
CA ASP A 40 2.66 3.26 12.89
C ASP A 40 2.76 2.89 11.40
N GLN A 41 2.00 1.89 10.95
CA GLN A 41 2.01 1.43 9.57
C GLN A 41 0.96 2.13 8.67
N PHE A 42 0.09 2.99 9.21
CA PHE A 42 -0.99 3.63 8.44
C PHE A 42 -0.50 4.34 7.16
N PRO A 43 0.61 5.10 7.18
CA PRO A 43 1.12 5.75 5.97
C PRO A 43 1.49 4.77 4.84
N TYR A 44 1.77 3.51 5.16
CA TYR A 44 2.06 2.48 4.15
C TYR A 44 0.81 1.91 3.51
N TRP A 45 -0.35 1.98 4.17
CA TRP A 45 -1.59 1.36 3.71
C TRP A 45 -2.53 2.34 2.99
N ILE A 46 -2.15 3.62 2.84
CA ILE A 46 -2.93 4.56 2.01
C ILE A 46 -2.82 4.20 0.52
N ALA A 47 -3.84 4.57 -0.26
CA ALA A 47 -3.93 4.26 -1.68
C ALA A 47 -2.72 4.76 -2.48
N GLU A 48 -2.20 5.95 -2.17
CA GLU A 48 -1.03 6.52 -2.85
C GLU A 48 0.22 5.65 -2.68
N THR A 49 0.55 5.29 -1.43
CA THR A 49 1.72 4.45 -1.12
C THR A 49 1.58 3.06 -1.73
N GLN A 50 0.39 2.46 -1.66
CA GLN A 50 0.15 1.15 -2.26
C GLN A 50 0.25 1.16 -3.79
N ALA A 51 -0.23 2.21 -4.46
CA ALA A 51 -0.06 2.38 -5.90
C ALA A 51 1.41 2.53 -6.30
N ARG A 52 2.21 3.28 -5.53
CA ARG A 52 3.65 3.41 -5.73
C ARG A 52 4.36 2.06 -5.59
N LEU A 53 4.03 1.30 -4.55
CA LEU A 53 4.60 -0.03 -4.32
C LEU A 53 4.24 -1.00 -5.44
N LYS A 54 2.99 -0.99 -5.91
CA LYS A 54 2.55 -1.83 -7.03
C LYS A 54 3.33 -1.53 -8.32
N ARG A 55 3.50 -0.25 -8.66
CA ARG A 55 4.32 0.14 -9.82
C ARG A 55 5.79 -0.28 -9.68
N ALA A 56 6.36 -0.11 -8.48
CA ALA A 56 7.73 -0.56 -8.23
C ALA A 56 7.90 -2.08 -8.37
N GLU A 57 6.89 -2.86 -7.96
CA GLU A 57 6.83 -4.31 -8.14
C GLU A 57 6.72 -4.67 -9.64
N GLU A 58 5.83 -4.01 -10.39
CA GLU A 58 5.71 -4.16 -11.85
C GLU A 58 7.01 -3.80 -12.59
N ASP A 59 7.67 -2.70 -12.22
CA ASP A 59 8.96 -2.30 -12.80
C ASP A 59 10.08 -3.29 -12.45
N PHE A 60 10.06 -3.87 -11.25
CA PHE A 60 10.98 -4.95 -10.86
C PHE A 60 10.76 -6.21 -11.70
N GLU A 61 9.51 -6.66 -11.84
CA GLU A 61 9.14 -7.86 -12.60
C GLU A 61 9.47 -7.75 -14.09
N VAL A 62 9.26 -6.57 -14.69
CA VAL A 62 9.54 -6.32 -16.11
C VAL A 62 11.03 -6.04 -16.36
N GLY A 63 11.88 -6.09 -15.32
CA GLY A 63 13.31 -5.82 -15.44
C GLY A 63 13.63 -4.36 -15.81
N ARG A 64 12.66 -3.45 -15.61
CA ARG A 64 12.84 -1.99 -15.68
C ARG A 64 13.49 -1.43 -14.41
N THR A 65 13.93 -2.29 -13.50
CA THR A 65 14.83 -1.86 -12.45
C THR A 65 16.14 -1.45 -13.10
N THR A 66 16.39 -0.14 -13.15
CA THR A 66 17.75 0.37 -13.18
C THR A 66 18.43 -0.25 -11.98
N ARG A 67 19.19 -1.32 -12.24
CA ARG A 67 19.94 -2.03 -11.21
C ARG A 67 21.00 -1.03 -10.78
N VAL A 68 20.74 -0.31 -9.69
CA VAL A 68 21.67 0.63 -9.10
C VAL A 68 22.89 -0.21 -8.71
N LYS A 69 23.93 -0.17 -9.53
CA LYS A 69 25.08 -1.10 -9.41
C LYS A 69 26.09 -0.62 -8.38
N ASN A 70 26.00 0.65 -7.96
CA ASN A 70 26.89 1.27 -7.00
C ASN A 70 26.16 2.34 -6.16
N VAL A 71 26.77 2.73 -5.05
CA VAL A 71 26.20 3.70 -4.09
C VAL A 71 26.04 5.10 -4.70
N GLU A 72 26.79 5.41 -5.76
CA GLU A 72 26.71 6.70 -6.48
C GLU A 72 25.41 6.85 -7.28
N GLU A 73 24.97 5.82 -8.03
CA GLU A 73 23.68 5.86 -8.74
C GLU A 73 22.47 5.96 -7.79
N PHE A 74 22.63 5.56 -6.52
CA PHE A 74 21.58 5.68 -5.51
C PHE A 74 21.39 7.13 -5.04
N SER A 75 22.48 7.91 -5.00
CA SER A 75 22.47 9.32 -4.60
C SER A 75 21.71 10.18 -5.61
N ASP A 76 21.98 9.99 -6.90
CA ASP A 76 21.34 10.74 -7.98
C ASP A 76 19.83 10.43 -8.13
N TYR A 77 19.38 9.23 -7.75
CA TYR A 77 17.96 8.86 -7.80
C TYR A 77 17.13 9.49 -6.67
N ILE A 78 17.76 9.87 -5.55
CA ILE A 78 17.09 10.45 -4.38
C ILE A 78 17.09 11.98 -4.45
N GLU A 79 18.07 12.59 -5.11
CA GLU A 79 18.19 14.04 -5.26
C GLU A 79 17.52 14.61 -6.53
N GLY A 80 16.98 13.76 -7.41
CA GLY A 80 16.28 14.14 -8.65
C GLY A 80 14.78 14.37 -8.52
#